data_AF-A0A6C0LCD8-F1
#
_entry.id   AF-A0A6C0LCD8-F1
#
_cell.length_a   1.000
_cell.length_b   1.000
_cell.length_c   1.000
_cell.angle_alpha   90.00
_cell.angle_beta   90.00
_cell.angle_gamma   90.00
#
_symmetry.space_group_name_H-M   'P 1'
#
loop_
_entity.id
_entity.type
_entity.pdbx_description
1 polymer ?
#
loop_
_entity_poly.entity_id
_entity_poly.type
_entity_poly.pdbx_seq_one_letter_code
_entity_poly.pdbx_strand_id
1 'polypeptide(L)'
;MFSEENLDAHKHQLSVEFHKNMMIYMQNKIILDKTFTQYKKMQNKYYHLHSYRSELYTKYYESDLDFAHPDMILLNKKIGKISHLIDKADHDSQLLKFDLEILEYNSDMYCLGYNKTHEKISTMLLVNKSNSRIRHLTKAKSRWLEEQGCSICMDKHKITDIITTSCGHSFGKTCFEKLMHIQYNKKCTICCPLCRTCNLDFIIYRKNK
;
A
#
# COMPACT_ATOMS: atom_id res chain seq x y z
N MET A 1 21.11 -6.09 24.45
CA MET A 1 20.04 -7.11 24.58
C MET A 1 18.76 -6.37 24.92
N PHE A 2 17.76 -6.40 24.05
CA PHE A 2 16.43 -5.90 24.39
C PHE A 2 15.81 -6.91 25.37
N SER A 3 15.34 -6.46 26.54
CA SER A 3 14.52 -7.29 27.43
C SER A 3 13.23 -7.72 26.73
N GLU A 4 12.66 -8.88 27.08
CA GLU A 4 11.42 -9.40 26.45
C GLU A 4 10.27 -8.37 26.49
N GLU A 5 10.16 -7.60 27.57
CA GLU A 5 9.19 -6.47 27.70
C GLU A 5 9.37 -5.38 26.63
N ASN A 6 10.58 -5.21 26.13
CA ASN A 6 10.91 -4.18 25.14
C ASN A 6 10.54 -4.62 23.71
N LEU A 7 10.52 -5.93 23.44
CA LEU A 7 10.18 -6.46 22.12
C LEU A 7 8.68 -6.39 21.83
N ASP A 8 7.83 -6.71 22.81
CA ASP A 8 6.38 -6.67 22.63
C ASP A 8 5.85 -5.23 22.57
N ALA A 9 6.43 -4.33 23.38
CA ALA A 9 6.17 -2.89 23.27
C ALA A 9 6.57 -2.35 21.88
N HIS A 10 7.73 -2.78 21.36
CA HIS A 10 8.20 -2.36 20.04
C HIS A 10 7.33 -2.91 18.90
N LYS A 11 6.91 -4.18 18.97
CA LYS A 11 5.95 -4.78 18.01
C LYS A 11 4.61 -4.05 18.03
N HIS A 12 4.10 -3.72 19.22
CA HIS A 12 2.86 -2.96 19.36
C HIS A 12 2.99 -1.58 18.72
N GLN A 13 4.07 -0.85 19.03
CA GLN A 13 4.35 0.47 18.46
C GLN A 13 4.42 0.43 16.92
N LEU A 14 5.14 -0.55 16.35
CA LEU A 14 5.22 -0.73 14.90
C LEU A 14 3.86 -1.08 14.28
N SER A 15 3.05 -1.90 14.95
CA SER A 15 1.70 -2.23 14.48
C SER A 15 0.77 -1.01 14.47
N VAL A 16 0.85 -0.16 15.50
CA VAL A 16 0.08 1.09 15.60
C VAL A 16 0.52 2.06 14.50
N GLU A 17 1.83 2.23 14.30
CA GLU A 17 2.39 3.07 13.26
C GLU A 17 2.00 2.58 11.85
N PHE A 18 2.07 1.27 11.61
CA PHE A 18 1.65 0.66 10.36
C PHE A 18 0.17 0.96 10.05
N HIS A 19 -0.71 0.74 11.04
CA HIS A 19 -2.14 0.99 10.86
C HIS A 19 -2.43 2.47 10.60
N LYS A 20 -1.77 3.37 11.33
CA LYS A 20 -1.86 4.82 11.12
C LYS A 20 -1.45 5.21 9.69
N ASN A 21 -0.30 4.75 9.23
CA ASN A 21 0.21 5.05 7.88
C ASN A 21 -0.71 4.49 6.79
N MET A 22 -1.25 3.28 6.98
CA MET A 22 -2.21 2.66 6.06
C MET A 22 -3.50 3.49 5.95
N MET A 23 -4.05 3.95 7.09
CA MET A 23 -5.27 4.76 7.10
C MET A 23 -5.06 6.11 6.40
N ILE A 24 -3.92 6.77 6.65
CA ILE A 24 -3.56 8.03 5.98
C ILE A 24 -3.41 7.82 4.47
N TYR A 25 -2.75 6.75 4.04
CA TYR A 25 -2.62 6.41 2.62
C TYR A 25 -3.99 6.19 1.96
N MET A 26 -4.88 5.40 2.59
CA MET A 26 -6.22 5.14 2.06
C MET A 26 -7.07 6.41 1.96
N GLN A 27 -7.01 7.28 2.98
CA GLN A 27 -7.71 8.56 2.96
C GLN A 27 -7.22 9.46 1.83
N ASN A 28 -5.91 9.59 1.63
CA ASN A 28 -5.34 10.38 0.54
C ASN A 28 -5.72 9.81 -0.83
N LYS A 29 -5.76 8.50 -0.99
CA LYS A 29 -6.20 7.85 -2.24
C LYS A 29 -7.66 8.20 -2.57
N ILE A 30 -8.55 8.18 -1.58
CA ILE A 30 -9.95 8.58 -1.77
C ILE A 30 -10.08 10.05 -2.19
N ILE A 31 -9.27 10.93 -1.58
CA ILE A 31 -9.25 12.36 -1.94
C ILE A 31 -8.75 12.53 -3.38
N LEU A 32 -7.64 11.88 -3.73
CA LEU A 32 -7.07 11.88 -5.07
C LEU A 32 -8.10 11.46 -6.13
N ASP A 33 -8.80 10.33 -5.92
CA ASP A 33 -9.80 9.82 -6.86
C ASP A 33 -10.96 10.82 -7.07
N LYS A 34 -11.40 11.47 -5.98
CA LYS A 34 -12.46 12.51 -6.04
C LYS A 34 -11.99 13.74 -6.80
N THR A 35 -10.79 14.24 -6.50
CA THR A 35 -10.20 15.40 -7.19
C THR A 35 -10.00 15.10 -8.67
N PHE A 36 -9.54 13.89 -9.01
CA PHE A 36 -9.35 13.48 -10.40
C PHE A 36 -10.66 13.45 -11.18
N THR A 37 -11.73 12.96 -10.55
CA THR A 37 -13.07 12.99 -11.13
C THR A 37 -13.56 14.41 -11.38
N GLN A 38 -13.31 15.33 -10.44
CA GLN A 38 -13.66 16.75 -10.59
C GLN A 38 -12.86 17.41 -11.71
N TYR A 39 -11.55 17.17 -11.76
CA TYR A 39 -10.66 17.63 -12.82
C TYR A 39 -11.18 17.20 -14.20
N LYS A 40 -11.52 15.92 -14.37
CA LYS A 40 -12.08 15.40 -15.63
C LYS A 40 -13.39 16.08 -16.02
N LYS A 41 -14.29 16.31 -15.06
CA LYS A 41 -15.54 17.05 -15.32
C LYS A 41 -15.26 18.47 -15.80
N MET A 42 -14.30 19.16 -15.17
CA MET A 42 -13.95 20.53 -15.56
C MET A 42 -13.28 20.59 -16.93
N GLN A 43 -12.37 19.65 -17.21
CA GLN A 43 -11.71 19.52 -18.50
C GLN A 43 -12.73 19.27 -19.63
N ASN A 44 -13.71 18.39 -19.40
CA ASN A 44 -14.78 18.14 -20.37
C ASN A 44 -15.65 19.39 -20.58
N LYS A 45 -15.99 20.11 -19.51
CA LYS A 45 -16.74 21.37 -19.61
C LYS A 45 -15.98 22.40 -20.45
N TYR A 46 -14.67 22.55 -20.23
CA TYR A 46 -13.82 23.41 -21.05
C TYR A 46 -13.92 23.04 -22.54
N TYR A 47 -13.74 21.76 -22.89
CA TYR A 47 -13.81 21.30 -24.29
C TYR A 47 -15.17 21.53 -24.92
N HIS A 48 -16.27 21.27 -24.20
CA HIS A 48 -17.62 21.52 -24.69
C HIS A 48 -17.87 23.01 -24.96
N LEU A 49 -17.47 23.88 -24.04
CA LEU A 49 -17.60 25.33 -24.22
C LEU A 49 -16.75 25.82 -25.39
N HIS A 50 -15.53 25.29 -25.55
CA HIS A 50 -14.65 25.62 -26.66
C HIS A 50 -15.29 25.22 -28.01
N SER A 51 -15.81 23.99 -28.13
CA SER A 51 -16.52 23.51 -29.31
C SER A 51 -17.73 24.39 -29.63
N TYR A 52 -18.56 24.69 -28.62
CA TYR A 52 -19.73 25.54 -28.81
C TYR A 52 -19.36 26.96 -29.24
N ARG A 53 -18.28 27.53 -28.68
CA ARG A 53 -17.78 28.84 -29.14
C ARG A 53 -17.35 28.80 -30.60
N SER A 54 -16.66 27.75 -31.03
CA SER A 54 -16.27 27.57 -32.43
C SER A 54 -17.50 27.56 -33.35
N GLU A 55 -18.56 26.84 -33.00
CA GLU A 55 -19.82 26.86 -33.77
C GLU A 55 -20.46 28.26 -33.83
N LEU A 56 -20.40 29.04 -32.73
CA LEU A 56 -20.89 30.42 -32.72
C LEU A 56 -20.06 31.33 -33.64
N TYR A 57 -18.73 31.14 -33.70
CA TYR A 57 -17.88 31.87 -34.64
C TYR A 57 -18.18 31.50 -36.09
N THR A 58 -18.38 30.22 -36.41
CA THR A 58 -18.79 29.77 -37.74
C THR A 58 -20.08 30.50 -38.16
N LYS A 59 -21.12 30.48 -37.30
CA LYS A 59 -22.37 31.22 -37.55
C LYS A 59 -22.17 32.73 -37.69
N TYR A 60 -21.21 33.30 -36.98
CA TYR A 60 -20.93 34.74 -37.04
C TYR A 60 -20.28 35.13 -38.37
N TYR A 61 -19.31 34.35 -38.85
CA TYR A 61 -18.58 34.67 -40.08
C TYR A 61 -19.27 34.21 -41.36
N GLU A 62 -20.13 33.20 -41.30
CA GLU A 62 -20.91 32.72 -42.45
C GLU A 62 -22.25 33.47 -42.62
N SER A 63 -22.55 34.43 -41.76
CA SER A 63 -23.78 35.23 -41.83
C SER A 63 -23.66 36.33 -42.87
N ASP A 64 -24.66 36.43 -43.76
CA ASP A 64 -24.78 37.53 -44.72
C ASP A 64 -25.33 38.83 -44.10
N LEU A 65 -25.59 38.85 -42.78
CA LEU A 65 -26.13 40.00 -42.07
C LEU A 65 -25.07 41.06 -41.81
N ASP A 66 -25.47 42.33 -41.87
CA ASP A 66 -24.64 43.47 -41.46
C ASP A 66 -24.24 43.37 -39.98
N PHE A 67 -23.04 43.82 -39.60
CA PHE A 67 -22.55 43.80 -38.22
C PHE A 67 -23.43 44.58 -37.23
N ALA A 68 -24.14 45.61 -37.70
CA ALA A 68 -25.10 46.38 -36.92
C ALA A 68 -26.45 45.67 -36.75
N HIS A 69 -26.68 44.55 -37.45
CA HIS A 69 -27.90 43.78 -37.34
C HIS A 69 -28.09 43.28 -35.88
N PRO A 70 -29.29 43.39 -35.29
CA PRO A 70 -29.52 43.00 -33.89
C PRO A 70 -29.06 41.57 -33.55
N ASP A 71 -29.25 40.62 -34.47
CA ASP A 71 -28.83 39.23 -34.29
C ASP A 71 -27.30 39.07 -34.23
N MET A 72 -26.56 39.85 -35.03
CA MET A 72 -25.09 39.84 -35.01
C MET A 72 -24.55 40.39 -33.68
N ILE A 73 -25.16 41.46 -33.17
CA ILE A 73 -24.85 42.02 -31.85
C ILE A 73 -25.14 40.99 -30.75
N LEU A 74 -26.27 40.29 -30.81
CA LEU A 74 -26.64 39.25 -29.86
C LEU A 74 -25.66 38.07 -29.90
N LEU A 75 -25.26 37.64 -31.11
CA LEU A 75 -24.31 36.56 -31.31
C LEU A 75 -22.93 36.91 -30.74
N ASN A 76 -22.43 38.12 -30.99
CA ASN A 76 -21.16 38.60 -30.41
C ASN A 76 -21.22 38.65 -28.88
N LYS A 77 -22.33 39.12 -28.30
CA LYS A 77 -22.54 39.09 -26.84
C LYS A 77 -22.53 37.66 -26.29
N LYS A 78 -23.12 36.69 -27.00
CA LYS A 78 -23.08 35.27 -26.62
C LYS A 78 -21.65 34.72 -26.67
N ILE A 79 -20.91 35.01 -27.73
CA ILE A 79 -19.49 34.62 -27.87
C ILE A 79 -18.68 35.15 -26.68
N GLY A 80 -18.82 36.43 -26.34
CA GLY A 80 -18.13 37.02 -25.18
C GLY A 80 -18.46 36.32 -23.85
N LYS A 81 -19.73 35.99 -23.61
CA LYS A 81 -20.14 35.22 -22.43
C LYS A 81 -19.52 33.82 -22.41
N ILE A 82 -19.51 33.11 -23.53
CA ILE A 82 -18.91 31.77 -23.61
C ILE A 82 -17.38 31.84 -23.42
N SER A 83 -16.70 32.83 -23.99
CA SER A 83 -15.26 33.04 -23.75
C SER A 83 -14.95 33.20 -22.27
N HIS A 84 -15.71 34.03 -21.55
CA HIS A 84 -15.53 34.17 -20.10
C HIS A 84 -15.73 32.85 -19.34
N LEU A 85 -16.71 32.04 -19.75
CA LEU A 85 -16.93 30.72 -19.14
C LEU A 85 -15.80 29.72 -19.46
N ILE A 86 -15.20 29.81 -20.65
CA ILE A 86 -14.02 29.02 -21.03
C ILE A 86 -12.84 29.39 -20.14
N ASP A 87 -12.54 30.69 -20.01
CA ASP A 87 -11.41 31.17 -19.19
C ASP A 87 -11.56 30.71 -17.74
N LYS A 88 -12.77 30.80 -17.19
CA LYS A 88 -13.07 30.29 -15.85
C LYS A 88 -12.88 28.77 -15.75
N ALA A 89 -13.39 28.00 -16.71
CA ALA A 89 -13.26 26.54 -16.69
C ALA A 89 -11.80 26.08 -16.86
N ASP A 90 -11.03 26.78 -17.68
CA ASP A 90 -9.60 26.53 -17.84
C ASP A 90 -8.84 26.81 -16.54
N HIS A 91 -9.08 27.96 -15.92
CA HIS A 91 -8.51 28.31 -14.63
C HIS A 91 -8.83 27.27 -13.54
N ASP A 92 -10.11 26.92 -13.38
CA ASP A 92 -10.54 25.91 -12.40
C ASP A 92 -9.90 24.54 -12.68
N SER A 93 -9.74 24.17 -13.95
CA SER A 93 -9.07 22.93 -14.38
C SER A 93 -7.57 22.94 -14.04
N GLN A 94 -6.89 24.07 -14.22
CA GLN A 94 -5.48 24.23 -13.87
C GLN A 94 -5.24 24.13 -12.36
N LEU A 95 -6.12 24.74 -11.55
CA LEU A 95 -6.06 24.60 -10.09
C LEU A 95 -6.22 23.14 -9.65
N LEU A 96 -7.23 22.44 -10.18
CA LEU A 96 -7.43 21.03 -9.87
C LEU A 96 -6.26 20.14 -10.32
N LYS A 97 -5.62 20.48 -11.45
CA LYS A 97 -4.41 19.78 -11.89
C LYS A 97 -3.27 19.94 -10.89
N PHE A 98 -3.04 21.16 -10.40
CA PHE A 98 -2.02 21.42 -9.39
C PHE A 98 -2.32 20.67 -8.08
N ASP A 99 -3.57 20.65 -7.64
CA ASP A 99 -3.98 19.87 -6.46
C ASP A 99 -3.72 18.37 -6.64
N LEU A 100 -3.95 17.82 -7.85
CA LEU A 100 -3.62 16.44 -8.16
C LEU A 100 -2.13 16.14 -8.02
N GLU A 101 -1.27 17.00 -8.57
CA GLU A 101 0.18 16.83 -8.48
C GLU A 101 0.67 16.79 -7.02
N ILE A 102 0.11 17.65 -6.15
CA ILE A 102 0.39 17.63 -4.70
C ILE A 102 -0.11 16.33 -4.06
N LEU A 103 -1.33 15.91 -4.37
CA LEU A 103 -1.94 14.72 -3.78
C LEU A 103 -1.21 13.43 -4.20
N GLU A 104 -0.77 13.35 -5.45
CA GLU A 104 0.05 12.24 -5.97
C GLU A 104 1.38 12.16 -5.20
N TYR A 105 2.10 13.28 -5.08
CA TYR A 105 3.34 13.34 -4.31
C TYR A 105 3.16 12.90 -2.85
N ASN A 106 2.10 13.40 -2.19
CA ASN A 106 1.79 13.02 -0.82
C ASN A 106 1.46 11.53 -0.71
N SER A 107 0.68 10.99 -1.65
CA SER A 107 0.33 9.56 -1.68
C SER A 107 1.56 8.68 -1.77
N ASP A 108 2.51 9.04 -2.63
CA ASP A 108 3.78 8.33 -2.78
C ASP A 108 4.61 8.36 -1.49
N MET A 109 4.70 9.53 -0.84
CA MET A 109 5.39 9.67 0.44
C MET A 109 4.79 8.77 1.53
N TYR A 110 3.46 8.70 1.63
CA TYR A 110 2.79 7.81 2.59
C TYR A 110 2.94 6.34 2.21
N CYS A 111 2.92 5.99 0.93
CA CYS A 111 3.18 4.64 0.43
C CYS A 111 4.59 4.17 0.82
N LEU A 112 5.60 5.02 0.66
CA LEU A 112 6.97 4.74 1.08
C LEU A 112 7.07 4.50 2.59
N GLY A 113 6.43 5.36 3.40
CA GLY A 113 6.37 5.19 4.86
C GLY A 113 5.70 3.87 5.26
N TYR A 114 4.59 3.53 4.62
CA TYR A 114 3.88 2.26 4.80
C TYR A 114 4.78 1.06 4.45
N ASN A 115 5.41 1.05 3.27
CA ASN A 115 6.25 -0.04 2.80
C ASN A 115 7.47 -0.26 3.71
N LYS A 116 8.09 0.82 4.19
CA LYS A 116 9.21 0.75 5.13
C LYS A 116 8.81 0.09 6.46
N THR A 117 7.65 0.45 7.01
CA THR A 117 7.16 -0.18 8.25
C THR A 117 6.74 -1.63 8.01
N HIS A 118 6.10 -1.92 6.88
CA HIS A 118 5.77 -3.28 6.47
C HIS A 118 7.00 -4.18 6.35
N GLU A 119 8.08 -3.70 5.74
CA GLU A 119 9.35 -4.44 5.59
C GLU A 119 10.00 -4.71 6.95
N LYS A 120 9.99 -3.73 7.87
CA LYS A 120 10.46 -3.93 9.26
C LYS A 120 9.67 -5.02 9.97
N ILE A 121 8.35 -5.01 9.86
CA ILE A 121 7.50 -6.06 10.44
C ILE A 121 7.79 -7.41 9.78
N SER A 122 7.86 -7.44 8.45
CA SER A 122 8.12 -8.65 7.68
C SER A 122 9.45 -9.30 8.08
N THR A 123 10.50 -8.50 8.26
CA THR A 123 11.81 -9.00 8.71
C THR A 123 11.81 -9.49 10.16
N MET A 124 10.97 -8.91 11.04
CA MET A 124 10.78 -9.41 12.40
C MET A 124 10.08 -10.78 12.47
N LEU A 125 9.27 -11.11 11.46
CA LEU A 125 8.57 -12.39 11.37
C LEU A 125 9.43 -13.52 10.75
N LEU A 126 10.61 -13.19 10.22
CA LEU A 126 11.56 -14.17 9.71
C LEU A 126 12.41 -14.76 10.84
N VAL A 127 12.62 -16.06 10.81
CA VAL A 127 13.52 -16.76 11.73
C VAL A 127 14.95 -16.66 11.20
N ASN A 128 15.85 -16.08 11.98
CA ASN A 128 17.23 -15.84 11.56
C ASN A 128 18.20 -15.96 12.73
N LYS A 129 19.50 -15.78 12.46
CA LYS A 129 20.55 -15.95 13.48
C LYS A 129 20.48 -14.91 14.60
N SER A 130 19.89 -13.74 14.35
CA SER A 130 19.79 -12.66 15.36
C SER A 130 18.63 -12.83 16.33
N ASN A 131 17.56 -13.55 15.94
CA ASN A 131 16.41 -13.81 16.80
C ASN A 131 16.25 -15.29 17.19
N SER A 132 17.29 -16.10 16.97
CA SER A 132 17.27 -17.53 17.27
C SER A 132 18.52 -17.96 18.01
N ARG A 133 18.37 -18.87 18.97
CA ARG A 133 19.49 -19.57 19.60
C ARG A 133 20.02 -20.63 18.62
N ILE A 134 21.32 -20.61 18.38
CA ILE A 134 21.96 -21.60 17.51
C ILE A 134 22.33 -22.82 18.36
N ARG A 135 21.92 -24.02 17.93
CA ARG A 135 22.34 -25.28 18.53
C ARG A 135 23.09 -26.16 17.55
N HIS A 136 24.11 -26.81 18.08
CA HIS A 136 24.86 -27.86 17.42
C HIS A 136 24.28 -29.21 17.82
N LEU A 137 24.14 -30.12 16.85
CA LEU A 137 23.57 -31.43 17.07
C LEU A 137 24.55 -32.53 16.66
N THR A 138 24.44 -33.67 17.33
CA THR A 138 25.09 -34.90 16.86
C THR A 138 24.43 -35.37 15.56
N LYS A 139 25.16 -36.13 14.75
CA LYS A 139 24.64 -36.68 13.48
C LYS A 139 23.38 -37.53 13.68
N ALA A 140 23.32 -38.29 14.78
CA ALA A 140 22.15 -39.10 15.13
C ALA A 140 20.93 -38.22 15.44
N LYS A 141 21.09 -37.18 16.27
CA LYS A 141 19.97 -36.28 16.63
C LYS A 141 19.49 -35.44 15.45
N SER A 142 20.41 -35.05 14.56
CA SER A 142 20.08 -34.37 13.30
C SER A 142 19.17 -35.25 12.43
N ARG A 143 19.54 -36.52 12.18
CA ARG A 143 18.71 -37.43 11.37
C ARG A 143 17.34 -37.66 12.00
N TRP A 144 17.30 -37.89 13.30
CA TRP A 144 16.04 -38.09 14.02
C TRP A 144 15.08 -36.91 13.81
N LEU A 145 15.56 -35.66 13.90
CA LEU A 145 14.75 -34.47 13.63
C LEU A 145 14.30 -34.36 12.17
N GLU A 146 15.19 -34.62 11.22
CA GLU A 146 14.86 -34.60 9.77
C GLU A 146 13.79 -35.66 9.43
N GLU A 147 13.71 -36.76 10.19
CA GLU A 147 12.74 -37.84 10.00
C GLU A 147 11.35 -37.55 10.61
N GLN A 148 11.24 -36.70 11.65
CA GLN A 148 9.95 -36.40 12.31
C GLN A 148 8.94 -35.73 11.38
N GLY A 149 9.39 -35.06 10.32
CA GLY A 149 8.54 -34.28 9.43
C GLY A 149 7.98 -33.00 10.07
N CYS A 150 7.43 -32.11 9.25
CA CYS A 150 6.78 -30.88 9.70
C CYS A 150 5.26 -31.08 9.78
N SER A 151 4.66 -30.75 10.92
CA SER A 151 3.20 -30.85 11.10
C SER A 151 2.36 -29.81 10.33
N ILE A 152 3.00 -28.86 9.62
CA ILE A 152 2.31 -27.83 8.82
C ILE A 152 2.13 -28.32 7.38
N CYS A 153 3.20 -28.83 6.74
CA CYS A 153 3.16 -29.30 5.35
C CYS A 153 3.21 -30.83 5.22
N MET A 154 3.41 -31.55 6.32
CA MET A 154 3.57 -33.01 6.38
C MET A 154 4.84 -33.55 5.67
N ASP A 155 5.77 -32.67 5.28
CA ASP A 155 7.02 -33.04 4.61
C ASP A 155 8.23 -33.09 5.55
N LYS A 156 9.27 -33.81 5.13
CA LYS A 156 10.59 -33.82 5.79
C LYS A 156 11.42 -32.62 5.34
N HIS A 157 12.18 -32.07 6.28
CA HIS A 157 13.08 -30.93 6.02
C HIS A 157 14.50 -31.27 6.40
N LYS A 158 15.47 -30.61 5.75
CA LYS A 158 16.87 -30.67 6.17
C LYS A 158 17.03 -29.95 7.52
N ILE A 159 18.00 -30.34 8.32
CA ILE A 159 18.21 -29.79 9.66
C ILE A 159 18.45 -28.27 9.67
N THR A 160 19.02 -27.73 8.58
CA THR A 160 19.22 -26.28 8.38
C THR A 160 17.93 -25.51 8.15
N ASP A 161 16.89 -26.21 7.72
CA ASP A 161 15.56 -25.67 7.40
C ASP A 161 14.53 -26.10 8.46
N ILE A 162 14.97 -26.64 9.60
CA ILE A 162 14.11 -26.93 10.75
C ILE A 162 14.32 -25.84 11.81
N ILE A 163 13.21 -25.38 12.36
CA ILE A 163 13.18 -24.56 13.56
C ILE A 163 12.55 -25.34 14.70
N THR A 164 12.96 -25.06 15.93
CA THR A 164 12.29 -25.58 17.12
C THR A 164 11.91 -24.43 18.04
N THR A 165 10.64 -24.42 18.43
CA THR A 165 10.08 -23.43 19.35
C THR A 165 10.48 -23.72 20.80
N SER A 166 10.40 -22.71 21.69
CA SER A 166 10.63 -22.86 23.15
C SER A 166 9.80 -23.97 23.80
N CYS A 167 8.60 -24.23 23.27
CA CYS A 167 7.73 -25.31 23.73
C CYS A 167 8.16 -26.73 23.27
N GLY A 168 9.25 -26.83 22.51
CA GLY A 168 9.84 -28.11 22.07
C GLY A 168 9.36 -28.64 20.72
N HIS A 169 8.36 -28.01 20.11
CA HIS A 169 7.84 -28.43 18.81
C HIS A 169 8.69 -27.89 17.64
N SER A 170 8.90 -28.75 16.64
CA SER A 170 9.72 -28.47 15.46
C SER A 170 8.89 -28.35 14.17
N PHE A 171 9.32 -27.45 13.29
CA PHE A 171 8.64 -27.17 12.02
C PHE A 171 9.66 -26.87 10.92
N GLY A 172 9.25 -27.04 9.66
CA GLY A 172 9.95 -26.42 8.54
C GLY A 172 9.97 -24.91 8.71
N LYS A 173 11.16 -24.31 8.60
CA LYS A 173 11.42 -22.88 8.81
C LYS A 173 10.46 -22.01 8.01
N THR A 174 10.42 -22.25 6.69
CA THR A 174 9.58 -21.47 5.76
C THR A 174 8.09 -21.70 6.01
N CYS A 175 7.70 -22.90 6.44
CA CYS A 175 6.31 -23.22 6.81
C CYS A 175 5.87 -22.41 8.02
N PHE A 176 6.71 -22.34 9.05
CA PHE A 176 6.42 -21.60 10.26
C PHE A 176 6.42 -20.10 10.04
N GLU A 177 7.41 -19.55 9.32
CA GLU A 177 7.44 -18.13 8.94
C GLU A 177 6.18 -17.72 8.19
N LYS A 178 5.75 -18.51 7.19
CA LYS A 178 4.48 -18.27 6.46
C LYS A 178 3.28 -18.25 7.40
N LEU A 179 3.24 -19.15 8.39
CA LEU A 179 2.15 -19.17 9.36
C LEU A 179 2.18 -17.93 10.27
N MET A 180 3.36 -17.51 10.74
CA MET A 180 3.53 -16.28 11.53
C MET A 180 3.01 -15.06 10.75
N HIS A 181 3.33 -14.97 9.45
CA HIS A 181 2.80 -13.93 8.56
C HIS A 181 1.27 -13.96 8.47
N ILE A 182 0.67 -15.14 8.28
CA ILE A 182 -0.79 -15.28 8.21
C ILE A 182 -1.44 -14.88 9.54
N GLN A 183 -0.89 -15.32 10.67
CA GLN A 183 -1.40 -14.97 12.00
C GLN A 183 -1.31 -13.47 12.26
N TYR A 184 -0.17 -12.86 11.93
CA TYR A 184 0.03 -11.42 12.03
C TYR A 184 -0.99 -10.63 11.18
N ASN A 185 -1.16 -11.01 9.91
CA ASN A 185 -2.10 -10.35 9.01
C ASN A 185 -3.56 -10.47 9.47
N LYS A 186 -3.91 -11.56 10.16
CA LYS A 186 -5.23 -11.78 10.77
C LYS A 186 -5.40 -11.12 12.14
N LYS A 187 -4.40 -10.36 12.61
CA LYS A 187 -4.35 -9.76 13.96
C LYS A 187 -4.47 -10.81 15.07
N CYS A 188 -3.98 -12.02 14.82
CA CYS A 188 -3.94 -13.09 15.80
C CYS A 188 -2.60 -13.09 16.54
N THR A 189 -2.61 -13.51 17.80
CA THR A 189 -1.38 -13.80 18.53
C THR A 189 -0.61 -14.92 17.85
N ILE A 190 0.70 -14.75 17.70
CA ILE A 190 1.57 -15.78 17.15
C ILE A 190 1.80 -16.85 18.20
N CYS A 191 1.36 -18.08 17.93
CA CYS A 191 1.45 -19.18 18.87
C CYS A 191 1.83 -20.48 18.17
N CYS A 192 2.41 -21.41 18.93
CA CYS A 192 2.76 -22.73 18.44
C CYS A 192 1.50 -23.44 17.87
N PRO A 193 1.54 -23.97 16.64
CA PRO A 193 0.40 -24.66 16.02
C PRO A 193 -0.08 -25.88 16.80
N LEU A 194 0.83 -26.55 17.51
CA LEU A 194 0.55 -27.82 18.17
C LEU A 194 0.02 -27.63 19.59
N CYS A 195 0.63 -26.72 20.38
CA CYS A 195 0.27 -26.55 21.79
C CYS A 195 -0.26 -25.16 22.16
N ARG A 196 -0.35 -24.24 21.18
CA ARG A 196 -0.88 -22.87 21.35
C ARG A 196 -0.13 -21.99 22.37
N THR A 197 1.08 -22.37 22.79
CA THR A 197 1.96 -21.48 23.57
C THR A 197 2.40 -20.30 22.71
N CYS A 198 2.27 -19.07 23.21
CA CYS A 198 2.52 -17.86 22.43
C CYS A 198 3.85 -17.16 22.74
N ASN A 199 4.47 -17.45 23.89
CA ASN A 199 5.82 -16.96 24.19
C ASN A 199 6.86 -17.90 23.53
N LEU A 200 7.23 -17.57 22.29
CA LEU A 200 8.07 -18.40 21.45
C LEU A 200 9.48 -17.83 21.32
N ASP A 201 10.46 -18.59 21.81
CA ASP A 201 11.84 -18.48 21.36
C ASP A 201 12.10 -19.47 20.22
N PHE A 202 13.04 -19.11 19.34
CA PHE A 202 13.44 -19.97 18.23
C PHE A 202 14.82 -20.59 18.46
N ILE A 203 14.93 -21.87 18.12
CA ILE A 203 16.18 -22.61 18.05
C ILE A 203 16.39 -23.01 16.59
N ILE A 204 17.55 -22.65 16.05
CA ILE A 204 18.00 -23.07 14.71
C ILE A 204 19.25 -23.92 14.83
N TYR A 205 19.48 -24.78 13.84
CA TYR A 205 20.55 -25.77 13.90
C TYR A 205 21.66 -25.50 12.90
N ARG A 206 22.90 -25.82 13.30
CA ARG A 206 24.04 -25.91 12.38
C ARG A 206 24.58 -27.34 12.36
N LYS A 207 24.94 -27.82 11.17
CA LYS A 207 25.73 -29.03 11.05
C LYS A 207 27.13 -28.76 11.64
N ASN A 208 27.61 -29.68 12.46
CA ASN A 208 29.03 -29.70 12.80
C ASN A 208 29.82 -29.93 11.51
N LYS A 209 30.86 -29.13 11.31
CA LYS A 209 31.84 -29.36 10.25
C LYS A 209 32.58 -30.66 10.53
#